data_AF-A0AAE0S632-F1
#
_entry.id   AF-A0AAE0S632-F1
#
_cell.length_a   1.000
_cell.length_b   1.000
_cell.length_c   1.000
_cell.angle_alpha   90.00
_cell.angle_beta   90.00
_cell.angle_gamma   90.00
#
_symmetry.space_group_name_H-M   'P 1'
#
loop_
_entity.id
_entity.type
_entity.pdbx_description
1 polymer ?
#
loop_
_entity_poly.entity_id
_entity_poly.type
_entity_poly.pdbx_seq_one_letter_code
_entity_poly.pdbx_strand_id
1 'polypeptide(L)'
;MLMAVYIKELSDLEVTYLTRAMASGSIVDKHSTGGVGDKTSLILAPALAACGCKVPMVSGRGLGHTGGTLDKLESIPGFTTSLTNEQMVEALKEVGCCIVGQTANLVPADKIMYSTRDVTGTGDSSSLIADNDDFVDPEIKDDDEYSNAPSVHT
;
A
#
# COMPACT_ATOMS: atom_id res chain seq x y z
N MET A 1 8.79 -8.65 7.49
CA MET A 1 9.23 -7.37 8.07
C MET A 1 9.16 -7.37 9.61
N LEU A 2 7.98 -7.52 10.24
CA LEU A 2 7.86 -7.53 11.72
C LEU A 2 8.73 -8.59 12.41
N MET A 3 8.80 -9.81 11.86
CA MET A 3 9.68 -10.86 12.39
C MET A 3 11.18 -10.54 12.19
N ALA A 4 11.54 -9.80 11.15
CA ALA A 4 12.92 -9.36 10.93
C ALA A 4 13.29 -8.23 11.91
N VAL A 5 12.36 -7.28 12.14
CA VAL A 5 12.48 -6.25 13.18
C VAL A 5 12.60 -6.88 14.57
N TYR A 6 11.84 -7.93 14.87
CA TYR A 6 11.93 -8.66 16.13
C TYR A 6 13.28 -9.35 16.35
N ILE A 7 13.86 -9.92 15.29
CA ILE A 7 15.14 -10.65 15.37
C ILE A 7 16.35 -9.71 15.34
N LYS A 8 16.25 -8.58 14.63
CA LYS A 8 17.37 -7.66 14.40
C LYS A 8 17.37 -6.43 15.30
N GLU A 9 16.24 -6.14 15.95
CA GLU A 9 15.93 -4.89 16.63
C GLU A 9 16.07 -3.67 15.70
N LEU A 10 15.38 -2.58 16.05
CA LEU A 10 15.53 -1.30 15.34
C LEU A 10 16.50 -0.42 16.12
N SER A 11 17.34 0.32 15.41
CA SER A 11 18.13 1.38 16.02
C SER A 11 17.24 2.52 16.52
N ASP A 12 17.72 3.32 17.48
CA ASP A 12 16.98 4.49 18.01
C ASP A 12 16.52 5.45 16.90
N LEU A 13 17.31 5.56 15.83
CA LEU A 13 17.03 6.40 14.68
C LEU A 13 15.88 5.83 13.83
N GLU A 14 15.87 4.52 13.59
CA GLU A 14 14.77 3.83 12.90
C GLU A 14 13.49 3.78 13.74
N VAL A 15 13.60 3.60 15.06
CA VAL A 15 12.47 3.72 15.99
C VAL A 15 11.89 5.12 15.94
N THR A 16 12.73 6.16 15.90
CA THR A 16 12.28 7.55 15.79
C THR A 16 11.59 7.83 14.45
N TYR A 17 12.14 7.34 13.33
CA TYR A 17 11.50 7.48 12.02
C TYR A 17 10.18 6.72 11.94
N LEU A 18 10.13 5.49 12.45
CA LEU A 18 8.92 4.69 12.51
C LEU A 18 7.86 5.38 13.38
N THR A 19 8.24 5.87 14.56
CA THR A 19 7.36 6.59 15.47
C THR A 19 6.85 7.89 14.85
N ARG A 20 7.71 8.65 14.15
CA ARG A 20 7.33 9.91 13.50
C ARG A 20 6.44 9.68 12.28
N ALA A 21 6.69 8.62 11.50
CA ALA A 21 5.84 8.21 10.38
C ALA A 21 4.47 7.73 10.86
N MET A 22 4.40 7.06 12.02
CA MET A 22 3.15 6.62 12.64
C MET A 22 2.39 7.74 13.37
N ALA A 23 3.09 8.71 13.97
CA ALA A 23 2.49 9.79 14.77
C ALA A 23 2.03 11.00 13.92
N SER A 24 2.47 11.08 12.67
CA SER A 24 1.93 12.06 11.72
C SER A 24 0.80 11.40 10.94
N GLY A 25 -0.22 12.16 10.55
CA GLY A 25 -1.23 11.77 9.55
C GLY A 25 -0.62 11.59 8.16
N SER A 26 0.51 10.89 8.09
CA SER A 26 1.30 10.64 6.91
C SER A 26 0.59 9.66 6.01
N ILE A 27 0.73 9.91 4.72
CA ILE A 27 0.36 8.97 3.68
C ILE A 27 1.47 7.92 3.62
N VAL A 28 1.10 6.67 3.87
CA VAL A 28 2.04 5.54 3.90
C VAL A 28 1.51 4.40 3.06
N ASP A 29 2.39 3.70 2.37
CA ASP A 29 2.05 2.48 1.65
C ASP A 29 3.16 1.43 1.85
N LYS A 30 2.80 0.16 1.68
CA LYS A 30 3.71 -0.97 1.73
C LYS A 30 3.53 -1.81 0.47
N HIS A 31 4.62 -1.98 -0.26
CA HIS A 31 4.70 -2.93 -1.36
C HIS A 31 5.40 -4.24 -0.95
N SER A 32 5.10 -5.33 -1.66
CA SER A 32 5.74 -6.64 -1.46
C SER A 32 6.25 -7.12 -2.81
N THR A 33 7.47 -7.67 -2.86
CA THR A 33 8.02 -8.28 -4.08
C THR A 33 7.29 -9.57 -4.49
N GLY A 34 6.37 -10.06 -3.65
CA GLY A 34 5.61 -11.30 -3.87
C GLY A 34 6.04 -12.42 -2.92
N GLY A 35 5.11 -13.34 -2.64
CA GLY A 35 5.35 -14.50 -1.79
C GLY A 35 4.15 -15.44 -1.68
N VAL A 36 4.37 -16.61 -1.10
CA VAL A 36 3.32 -17.62 -0.87
C VAL A 36 2.62 -17.32 0.46
N GLY A 37 1.31 -17.08 0.39
CA GLY A 37 0.50 -16.81 1.59
C GLY A 37 0.75 -15.43 2.24
N ASP A 38 1.36 -14.49 1.53
CA ASP A 38 1.56 -13.12 2.06
C ASP A 38 0.21 -12.41 2.22
N LYS A 39 -0.28 -12.33 3.45
CA LYS A 39 -1.49 -11.61 3.84
C LYS A 39 -1.20 -10.34 4.62
N THR A 40 0.07 -9.92 4.66
CA THR A 40 0.53 -8.80 5.50
C THR A 40 -0.27 -7.53 5.19
N SER A 41 -0.49 -7.24 3.91
CA SER A 41 -1.21 -6.04 3.46
C SER A 41 -2.65 -5.95 4.00
N LEU A 42 -3.35 -7.09 4.13
CA LEU A 42 -4.73 -7.14 4.60
C LEU A 42 -4.87 -6.70 6.07
N ILE A 43 -3.84 -6.93 6.88
CA ILE A 43 -3.82 -6.58 8.30
C ILE A 43 -3.13 -5.25 8.53
N LEU A 44 -2.06 -4.98 7.77
CA LEU A 44 -1.24 -3.80 7.95
C LEU A 44 -1.98 -2.50 7.60
N ALA A 45 -2.77 -2.50 6.52
CA ALA A 45 -3.52 -1.31 6.11
C ALA A 45 -4.49 -0.81 7.20
N PRO A 46 -5.39 -1.63 7.76
CA PRO A 46 -6.27 -1.18 8.84
C PRO A 46 -5.52 -0.92 10.16
N ALA A 47 -4.41 -1.63 10.43
CA ALA A 47 -3.60 -1.37 11.62
C ALA A 47 -2.95 0.01 11.59
N LEU A 48 -2.38 0.41 10.45
CA LEU A 48 -1.79 1.75 10.27
C LEU A 48 -2.87 2.83 10.26
N ALA A 49 -4.04 2.58 9.65
CA ALA A 49 -5.18 3.49 9.72
C ALA A 49 -5.63 3.74 11.16
N ALA A 50 -5.69 2.69 11.99
CA ALA A 50 -6.02 2.81 13.42
C ALA A 50 -4.96 3.59 14.21
N CYS A 51 -3.72 3.66 13.72
CA CYS A 51 -2.66 4.50 14.27
C CYS A 51 -2.70 5.96 13.79
N GLY A 52 -3.65 6.32 12.92
CA GLY A 52 -3.81 7.69 12.40
C GLY A 52 -3.18 7.95 11.04
N CYS A 53 -2.58 6.95 10.39
CA CYS A 53 -2.03 7.09 9.05
C CYS A 53 -3.12 7.06 7.97
N LYS A 54 -2.81 7.58 6.78
CA LYS A 54 -3.63 7.37 5.56
C LYS A 54 -2.94 6.36 4.66
N VAL A 55 -3.64 5.29 4.28
CA VAL A 55 -3.04 4.16 3.55
C VAL A 55 -3.72 3.92 2.20
N PRO A 56 -3.34 4.64 1.13
CA PRO A 56 -3.81 4.40 -0.23
C PRO A 56 -3.00 3.31 -0.92
N MET A 57 -3.31 2.04 -0.64
CA MET A 57 -2.50 0.94 -1.16
C MET A 57 -2.92 0.55 -2.58
N VAL A 58 -1.99 0.68 -3.53
CA VAL A 58 -2.13 0.14 -4.88
C VAL A 58 -1.48 -1.23 -4.92
N SER A 59 -2.28 -2.28 -5.16
CA SER A 59 -1.81 -3.66 -5.10
C SER A 59 -1.95 -4.40 -6.42
N GLY A 60 -1.16 -5.46 -6.56
CA GLY A 60 -1.14 -6.34 -7.72
C GLY A 60 -1.99 -7.60 -7.55
N ARG A 61 -2.28 -8.24 -8.69
CA ARG A 61 -2.75 -9.63 -8.76
C ARG A 61 -1.57 -10.59 -8.60
N GLY A 62 -1.86 -11.88 -8.53
CA GLY A 62 -0.82 -12.93 -8.50
C GLY A 62 0.17 -12.81 -9.66
N LEU A 63 1.40 -13.21 -9.39
CA LEU A 63 2.50 -13.25 -10.35
C LEU A 63 3.22 -14.59 -10.24
N GLY A 64 3.16 -15.40 -11.30
CA GLY A 64 3.66 -16.77 -11.34
C GLY A 64 3.03 -17.64 -10.26
N HIS A 65 3.84 -18.11 -9.32
CA HIS A 65 3.39 -18.97 -8.20
C HIS A 65 2.99 -18.17 -6.94
N THR A 66 3.14 -16.85 -6.96
CA THR A 66 2.81 -15.98 -5.82
C THR A 66 1.37 -15.49 -5.94
N GLY A 67 0.63 -15.48 -4.83
CA GLY A 67 -0.77 -15.04 -4.82
C GLY A 67 -0.91 -13.54 -4.56
N GLY A 68 -1.77 -12.84 -5.30
CA GLY A 68 -1.98 -11.40 -5.18
C GLY A 68 -2.77 -10.99 -3.93
N THR A 69 -2.65 -9.72 -3.54
CA THR A 69 -3.52 -9.15 -2.48
C THR A 69 -4.93 -8.94 -3.03
N LEU A 70 -5.05 -8.49 -4.29
CA LEU A 70 -6.35 -8.25 -4.92
C LEU A 70 -7.17 -9.54 -5.05
N ASP A 71 -6.54 -10.64 -5.45
CA ASP A 71 -7.25 -11.92 -5.62
C ASP A 71 -7.81 -12.45 -4.29
N LYS A 72 -7.12 -12.17 -3.18
CA LYS A 72 -7.60 -12.50 -1.83
C LYS A 72 -8.79 -11.64 -1.45
N LEU A 73 -8.76 -10.34 -1.75
CA LEU A 73 -9.86 -9.42 -1.47
C LEU A 73 -11.11 -9.73 -2.30
N GLU A 74 -10.94 -10.07 -3.57
CA GLU A 74 -12.05 -10.45 -4.47
C GLU A 74 -12.71 -11.79 -4.12
N SER A 75 -12.09 -12.59 -3.25
CA SER A 75 -12.74 -13.76 -2.66
C SER A 75 -13.86 -13.40 -1.68
N ILE A 76 -13.89 -12.15 -1.19
CA ILE A 76 -14.96 -11.63 -0.34
C ILE A 76 -16.14 -11.22 -1.23
N PRO A 77 -17.34 -11.84 -1.08
CA PRO A 77 -18.48 -11.51 -1.92
C PRO A 77 -18.87 -10.02 -1.82
N GLY A 78 -18.93 -9.34 -2.97
CA GLY A 78 -19.30 -7.93 -3.06
C GLY A 78 -18.16 -6.93 -2.83
N PHE A 79 -16.94 -7.40 -2.57
CA PHE A 79 -15.77 -6.52 -2.45
C PHE A 79 -15.35 -5.99 -3.83
N THR A 80 -15.16 -4.67 -3.94
CA THR A 80 -14.63 -4.03 -5.15
C THR A 80 -13.20 -3.54 -4.93
N THR A 81 -12.30 -3.97 -5.81
CA THR A 81 -10.90 -3.55 -5.87
C THR A 81 -10.68 -2.40 -6.87
N SER A 82 -11.74 -1.99 -7.58
CA SER A 82 -11.70 -0.92 -8.57
C SER A 82 -12.50 0.27 -8.04
N LEU A 83 -11.78 1.27 -7.52
CA LEU A 83 -12.34 2.54 -7.04
C LEU A 83 -11.93 3.69 -7.96
N THR A 84 -12.78 4.71 -8.09
CA THR A 84 -12.38 6.00 -8.69
C THR A 84 -11.52 6.80 -7.71
N ASN A 85 -10.85 7.85 -8.20
CA ASN A 85 -10.04 8.73 -7.36
C ASN A 85 -10.88 9.36 -6.24
N GLU A 86 -12.11 9.78 -6.54
CA GLU A 86 -13.04 10.36 -5.57
C GLU A 86 -13.41 9.34 -4.49
N GLN A 87 -13.68 8.10 -4.88
CA GLN A 87 -13.99 7.01 -3.95
C GLN A 87 -12.80 6.64 -3.07
N MET A 88 -11.57 6.71 -3.60
CA MET A 88 -10.36 6.50 -2.81
C MET A 88 -10.20 7.61 -1.77
N VAL A 89 -10.34 8.87 -2.17
CA VAL A 89 -10.26 10.02 -1.24
C VAL A 89 -11.29 9.89 -0.13
N GLU A 90 -12.53 9.49 -0.46
CA GLU A 90 -13.58 9.28 0.52
C GLU A 90 -13.24 8.14 1.48
N ALA A 91 -12.79 6.99 0.97
CA ALA A 91 -12.38 5.86 1.80
C ALA A 91 -11.22 6.22 2.74
N LEU A 92 -10.26 7.02 2.29
CA LEU A 92 -9.18 7.53 3.14
C LEU A 92 -9.70 8.49 4.20
N LYS A 93 -10.67 9.34 3.89
CA LYS A 93 -11.27 10.25 4.87
C LYS A 93 -12.06 9.51 5.94
N GLU A 94 -12.95 8.60 5.53
CA GLU A 94 -13.85 7.88 6.43
C GLU A 94 -13.16 6.75 7.21
N VAL A 95 -12.38 5.91 6.52
CA VAL A 95 -11.82 4.66 7.08
C VAL A 95 -10.32 4.78 7.37
N GLY A 96 -9.61 5.63 6.62
CA GLY A 96 -8.15 5.81 6.76
C GLY A 96 -7.30 4.90 5.87
N CYS A 97 -7.89 3.92 5.19
CA CYS A 97 -7.18 3.06 4.24
C CYS A 97 -8.07 2.56 3.11
N CYS A 98 -7.46 2.28 1.97
CA CYS A 98 -8.07 1.52 0.86
C CYS A 98 -7.01 0.60 0.22
N ILE A 99 -7.46 -0.50 -0.37
CA ILE A 99 -6.61 -1.40 -1.17
C ILE A 99 -7.26 -1.55 -2.54
N VAL A 100 -6.62 -1.02 -3.57
CA VAL A 100 -7.15 -0.94 -4.93
C VAL A 100 -6.17 -1.54 -5.94
N GLY A 101 -6.69 -1.92 -7.10
CA GLY A 101 -5.87 -2.31 -8.24
C GLY A 101 -5.36 -1.11 -9.05
N GLN A 102 -4.39 -1.37 -9.92
CA GLN A 102 -3.91 -0.41 -10.91
C GLN A 102 -5.04 0.00 -11.86
N THR A 103 -5.31 1.30 -11.98
CA THR A 103 -6.34 1.86 -12.88
C THR A 103 -5.71 2.33 -14.20
N ALA A 104 -6.53 2.63 -15.21
CA ALA A 104 -6.01 3.15 -16.49
C ALA A 104 -5.37 4.55 -16.36
N ASN A 105 -5.75 5.30 -15.32
CA ASN A 105 -5.22 6.63 -15.04
C ASN A 105 -4.02 6.57 -14.09
N LEU A 106 -3.97 5.56 -13.21
CA LEU A 106 -2.89 5.31 -12.28
C LEU A 106 -2.00 4.18 -12.83
N VAL A 107 -1.04 4.59 -13.68
CA VAL A 107 0.02 3.76 -14.28
C VAL A 107 -0.43 2.77 -15.39
N PRO A 108 -0.89 3.27 -16.56
CA PRO A 108 -1.39 2.43 -17.66
C PRO A 108 -0.36 1.48 -18.27
N ALA A 109 0.91 1.88 -18.30
CA ALA A 109 1.99 1.04 -18.81
C ALA A 109 2.27 -0.15 -17.88
N ASP A 110 2.21 0.09 -16.57
CA ASP A 110 2.57 -0.89 -15.57
C ASP A 110 1.54 -2.02 -15.49
N LYS A 111 0.25 -1.70 -15.65
CA LYS A 111 -0.81 -2.70 -15.76
C LYS A 111 -0.59 -3.70 -16.89
N ILE A 112 -0.18 -3.20 -18.07
CA ILE A 112 0.08 -4.03 -19.24
C ILE A 112 1.34 -4.87 -19.00
N MET A 113 2.40 -4.26 -18.45
CA MET A 113 3.65 -4.96 -18.16
C MET A 113 3.47 -6.03 -17.08
N TYR A 114 2.79 -5.71 -15.98
CA TYR A 114 2.53 -6.62 -14.85
C TYR A 114 1.74 -7.85 -15.30
N SER A 115 0.66 -7.65 -16.06
CA SER A 115 -0.15 -8.76 -16.60
C SER A 115 0.60 -9.62 -17.63
N THR A 116 1.45 -9.00 -18.45
CA THR A 116 2.27 -9.73 -19.43
C THR A 116 3.38 -10.53 -18.75
N ARG A 117 3.99 -10.01 -17.68
CA ARG A 117 5.07 -10.68 -16.94
C ARG A 117 4.63 -11.98 -16.30
N ASP A 118 3.37 -12.03 -15.85
CA ASP A 118 2.75 -13.22 -15.28
C ASP A 118 2.73 -14.39 -16.27
N VAL A 119 2.27 -14.12 -17.50
CA VAL A 119 2.07 -15.17 -18.52
C VAL A 119 3.30 -15.44 -19.39
N THR A 120 4.36 -14.65 -19.25
CA THR A 120 5.60 -14.79 -20.04
C THR A 120 6.80 -15.27 -19.21
N GLY A 121 6.65 -15.50 -17.91
CA GLY A 121 7.74 -15.96 -17.04
C GLY A 121 8.82 -14.90 -16.81
N THR A 122 8.49 -13.61 -16.95
CA THR A 122 9.43 -12.48 -16.78
C THR A 122 9.21 -11.75 -15.45
N GLY A 123 8.62 -12.43 -14.46
CA GLY A 123 8.41 -11.90 -13.12
C GLY A 123 9.71 -11.60 -12.36
N ASP A 124 10.75 -12.42 -12.54
CA ASP A 124 11.97 -12.40 -11.72
C ASP A 124 13.04 -11.38 -12.16
N SER A 125 12.78 -10.55 -13.18
CA SER A 125 13.76 -9.56 -13.63
C SER A 125 13.87 -8.39 -12.65
N SER A 126 15.05 -8.19 -12.06
CA SER A 126 15.31 -7.13 -11.07
C SER A 126 14.99 -5.72 -11.57
N SER A 127 15.26 -5.44 -12.85
CA SER A 127 14.98 -4.12 -13.45
C SER A 127 13.48 -3.81 -13.49
N LEU A 128 12.65 -4.77 -13.94
CA LEU A 128 11.20 -4.57 -14.00
C LEU A 128 10.52 -4.61 -12.62
N ILE A 129 11.19 -5.13 -11.59
CA ILE A 129 10.65 -5.08 -10.22
C ILE A 129 10.78 -3.64 -9.67
N ALA A 130 11.91 -2.97 -9.90
CA ALA A 130 12.15 -1.62 -9.40
C ALA A 130 11.30 -0.55 -10.09
N ASP A 131 11.04 -0.70 -11.39
CA ASP A 131 10.24 0.27 -12.17
C ASP A 131 8.77 0.36 -11.71
N ASN A 132 8.25 -0.64 -10.99
CA ASN A 132 6.85 -0.70 -10.53
C ASN A 132 6.59 0.06 -9.21
N ASP A 133 7.64 0.44 -8.46
CA ASP A 133 7.51 1.02 -7.09
C ASP A 133 7.45 2.56 -7.08
N ASP A 134 7.61 3.23 -8.23
CA ASP A 134 7.73 4.70 -8.34
C ASP A 134 6.44 5.37 -8.83
N PHE A 135 5.34 5.38 -8.05
CA PHE A 135 4.34 6.47 -8.21
C PHE A 135 3.36 6.63 -7.04
N VAL A 136 3.46 7.76 -6.33
CA VAL A 136 2.34 8.39 -5.61
C VAL A 136 1.95 9.60 -6.45
N ASP A 137 0.66 9.70 -6.82
CA ASP A 137 0.12 10.85 -7.54
C ASP A 137 0.50 12.15 -6.80
N PRO A 138 1.18 13.12 -7.46
CA PRO A 138 1.56 14.37 -6.83
C PRO A 138 0.37 15.19 -6.31
N GLU A 139 -0.88 14.95 -6.75
CA GLU A 139 -2.07 15.60 -6.19
C GLU A 139 -2.42 15.14 -4.76
N ILE A 140 -1.82 14.05 -4.27
CA ILE A 140 -2.00 13.57 -2.88
C ILE A 140 -0.87 14.11 -1.98
N LYS A 141 0.10 14.86 -2.53
CA LYS A 141 1.11 15.58 -1.75
C LYS A 141 0.68 17.03 -1.60
N ASP A 142 0.61 17.47 -0.35
CA ASP A 142 0.52 18.88 0.05
C ASP A 142 -0.88 19.51 0.01
N ASP A 143 -1.81 18.97 0.79
CA ASP A 143 -2.77 19.82 1.50
C ASP A 143 -2.23 20.07 2.92
N ASP A 144 -1.63 21.25 3.13
CA ASP A 144 -1.15 21.79 4.42
C ASP A 144 -2.24 21.89 5.52
N GLU A 145 -3.44 21.39 5.26
CA GLU A 145 -4.61 21.48 6.13
C GLU A 145 -4.61 20.43 7.27
N TYR A 146 -3.75 19.41 7.21
CA TYR A 146 -3.71 18.33 8.21
C TYR A 146 -2.76 18.57 9.39
N SER A 147 -2.14 19.75 9.50
CA SER A 147 -1.26 20.10 10.64
C SER A 147 -2.01 20.48 11.94
N ASN A 148 -3.34 20.59 11.91
CA ASN A 148 -4.16 21.00 13.05
C ASN A 148 -4.96 19.85 13.69
N ALA A 149 -4.33 18.71 13.96
CA ALA A 149 -4.92 17.75 14.89
C ALA A 149 -4.83 18.33 16.32
N PRO A 150 -5.93 18.39 17.10
CA PRO A 150 -5.92 18.99 18.42
C PRO A 150 -4.99 18.19 19.34
N SER A 151 -4.11 18.91 20.05
CA SER A 151 -3.27 18.34 21.10
C SER A 151 -4.15 17.68 22.16
N VAL A 152 -4.10 16.35 22.24
CA VAL A 152 -4.76 15.60 23.31
C VAL A 152 -3.92 15.78 24.58
N HIS A 153 -4.16 16.87 25.29
CA HIS A 153 -3.87 16.98 26.71
C HIS A 153 -5.00 16.28 27.47
N THR A 154 -4.74 15.08 28.00
CA THR A 154 -5.12 14.66 29.36
C THR A 154 -4.48 13.33 29.70
#